data_AF-A0A4U5NUI2-F1
#
_entry.id   AF-A0A4U5NUI2-F1
#
_cell.length_a   1.000
_cell.length_b   1.000
_cell.length_c   1.000
_cell.angle_alpha   90.00
_cell.angle_beta   90.00
_cell.angle_gamma   90.00
#
_symmetry.space_group_name_H-M   'P 1'
#
loop_
_entity.id
_entity.type
_entity.pdbx_description
1 polymer ?
#
loop_
_entity_poly.entity_id
_entity_poly.type
_entity_poly.pdbx_seq_one_letter_code
_entity_poly.pdbx_strand_id
1 'polypeptide(L)'
;MQCASIEYARNVCGIEDANSIEFDKNLDPVKHIVIDMPEHSAATHGLGASMRLGRRMTVFLTDESKLRRLYGKGAVEERHRHRYEVNPKIVPVLSRAGLLFIGMGVDETTTMIEADRRTESSAALVKMANSADNGFAGEEALLAKIDRLCERGGDGVTKTAVRMEMIEMKDHPYFVGVQYHPEYLSHPHTPSPPFLGLLFAASGQLEAHLHGKNPTPMDLLAEHGPHLA
;
A
#
# COMPACT_ATOMS: atom_id res chain seq x y z
N MET A 1 4.97 -3.52 -6.69
CA MET A 1 4.76 -2.16 -6.15
C MET A 1 6.02 -1.30 -6.31
N GLN A 2 7.17 -1.72 -5.80
CA GLN A 2 8.45 -0.99 -5.90
C GLN A 2 8.81 -0.50 -7.32
N CYS A 3 8.83 -1.38 -8.32
CA CYS A 3 9.16 -0.99 -9.71
C CYS A 3 8.18 0.03 -10.28
N ALA A 4 6.89 -0.07 -9.94
CA ALA A 4 5.88 0.90 -10.36
C ALA A 4 6.18 2.29 -9.79
N SER A 5 6.54 2.38 -8.50
CA SER A 5 6.93 3.65 -7.87
C SER A 5 8.19 4.24 -8.51
N ILE A 6 9.19 3.41 -8.83
CA ILE A 6 10.41 3.84 -9.53
C ILE A 6 10.07 4.39 -10.91
N GLU A 7 9.30 3.65 -11.69
CA GLU A 7 8.95 4.04 -13.05
C GLU A 7 8.06 5.29 -13.09
N TYR A 8 7.15 5.43 -12.13
CA TYR A 8 6.32 6.61 -11.99
C TYR A 8 7.15 7.85 -11.62
N ALA A 9 8.13 7.69 -10.72
CA ALA A 9 9.05 8.76 -10.37
C ALA A 9 9.83 9.28 -11.59
N ARG A 10 10.27 8.37 -12.46
CA ARG A 10 11.00 8.71 -13.69
C ARG A 10 10.11 9.43 -14.70
N ASN A 11 9.01 8.80 -15.10
CA ASN A 11 8.25 9.26 -16.27
C ASN A 11 7.20 10.32 -15.97
N VAL A 12 6.69 10.36 -14.73
CA VAL A 12 5.64 11.32 -14.35
C VAL A 12 6.22 12.45 -13.51
N CYS A 13 7.08 12.14 -12.54
CA CYS A 13 7.66 13.14 -11.65
C CYS A 13 8.98 13.75 -12.17
N GLY A 14 9.53 13.25 -13.28
CA GLY A 14 10.75 13.77 -13.90
C GLY A 14 12.02 13.53 -13.08
N ILE A 15 12.03 12.55 -12.18
CA ILE A 15 13.19 12.22 -11.36
C ILE A 15 14.07 11.25 -12.15
N GLU A 16 14.93 11.81 -13.00
CA GLU A 16 15.87 11.04 -13.81
C GLU A 16 16.79 10.17 -12.94
N ASP A 17 17.02 8.94 -13.39
CA ASP A 17 17.77 7.89 -12.69
C ASP A 17 17.25 7.51 -11.30
N ALA A 18 16.02 7.92 -10.93
CA ALA A 18 15.32 7.42 -9.75
C ALA A 18 15.44 5.89 -9.66
N ASN A 19 15.85 5.34 -8.53
CA ASN A 19 16.06 3.89 -8.41
C ASN A 19 15.99 3.40 -6.95
N SER A 20 16.13 2.09 -6.77
CA SER A 20 16.27 1.43 -5.46
C SER A 20 17.72 1.42 -5.01
N ILE A 21 17.94 1.65 -3.71
CA ILE A 21 19.27 1.46 -3.10
C ILE A 21 19.71 -0.01 -3.06
N GLU A 22 18.79 -0.94 -3.35
CA GLU A 22 19.11 -2.35 -3.58
C GLU A 22 20.09 -2.50 -4.75
N PHE A 23 19.90 -1.73 -5.82
CA PHE A 23 20.69 -1.83 -7.04
C PHE A 23 21.84 -0.83 -7.09
N ASP A 24 21.65 0.38 -6.56
CA ASP A 24 22.70 1.40 -6.50
C ASP A 24 22.67 2.16 -5.17
N LYS A 25 23.68 1.91 -4.33
CA LYS A 25 23.81 2.51 -3.01
C LYS A 25 24.39 3.94 -3.04
N ASN A 26 24.94 4.36 -4.17
CA ASN A 26 25.64 5.64 -4.32
C ASN A 26 24.75 6.72 -4.97
N LEU A 27 23.48 6.42 -5.23
CA LEU A 27 22.52 7.38 -5.75
C LEU A 27 22.44 8.62 -4.86
N ASP A 28 22.19 9.77 -5.48
CA ASP A 28 21.79 10.97 -4.74
C ASP A 28 20.52 10.66 -3.90
N PRO A 29 20.47 11.06 -2.62
CA PRO A 29 19.29 10.85 -1.76
C PRO A 29 17.95 11.28 -2.36
N VAL A 30 17.92 12.28 -3.24
CA VAL A 30 16.68 12.71 -3.93
C VAL A 30 16.15 11.66 -4.91
N LYS A 31 17.03 10.78 -5.40
CA LYS A 31 16.73 9.69 -6.35
C LYS A 31 16.39 8.37 -5.65
N HIS A 32 16.42 8.33 -4.31
CA HIS A 32 16.11 7.12 -3.52
C HIS A 32 14.60 6.91 -3.45
N ILE A 33 14.06 6.14 -4.40
CA ILE A 33 12.62 5.80 -4.41
C ILE A 33 12.33 4.64 -3.49
N VAL A 34 13.22 3.65 -3.46
CA VAL A 34 13.09 2.43 -2.65
C VAL A 34 14.34 2.31 -1.77
N ILE A 35 14.12 2.15 -0.46
CA ILE A 35 15.15 2.14 0.58
C ILE A 35 15.04 0.89 1.46
N ASP A 36 16.14 0.49 2.09
CA ASP A 36 16.16 -0.58 3.09
C ASP A 36 15.57 -0.06 4.40
N MET A 37 14.47 -0.66 4.85
CA MET A 37 13.77 -0.29 6.09
C MET A 37 13.44 -1.56 6.88
N PRO A 38 14.46 -2.20 7.48
CA PRO A 38 14.29 -3.49 8.11
C PRO A 38 13.50 -3.37 9.42
N GLU A 39 13.09 -4.52 9.94
CA GLU A 39 12.39 -4.60 11.21
C GLU A 39 13.35 -4.89 12.34
N HIS A 40 13.11 -4.24 13.48
CA HIS A 40 13.88 -4.45 14.69
C HIS A 40 12.98 -5.10 15.73
N SER A 41 13.01 -6.43 15.78
CA SER A 41 12.50 -7.18 16.92
C SER A 41 13.52 -7.06 18.06
N ALA A 42 13.54 -5.91 18.74
CA ALA A 42 14.51 -5.62 19.81
C ALA A 42 14.49 -6.67 20.95
N ALA A 43 13.43 -7.48 21.05
CA ALA A 43 13.19 -8.38 22.16
C ALA A 43 13.73 -9.81 22.02
N THR A 44 14.08 -10.32 20.83
CA THR A 44 14.23 -11.79 20.69
C THR A 44 15.63 -12.29 20.41
N HIS A 45 16.47 -11.61 19.62
CA HIS A 45 17.85 -12.05 19.42
C HIS A 45 18.68 -10.84 19.03
N GLY A 46 19.89 -10.67 19.57
CA GLY A 46 20.83 -9.56 19.28
C GLY A 46 21.36 -9.50 17.84
N LEU A 47 20.52 -9.84 16.86
CA LEU A 47 20.75 -9.82 15.42
C LEU A 47 19.78 -8.78 14.84
N GLY A 48 20.28 -7.58 14.58
CA GLY A 48 19.51 -6.50 13.96
C GLY A 48 19.18 -6.75 12.48
N ALA A 49 18.33 -5.89 11.93
CA ALA A 49 17.95 -5.82 10.50
C ALA A 49 17.30 -7.09 9.90
N SER A 50 16.19 -7.55 10.48
CA SER A 50 15.42 -8.67 9.93
C SER A 50 14.50 -8.25 8.77
N MET A 51 14.17 -9.19 7.89
CA MET A 51 13.17 -9.00 6.83
C MET A 51 11.77 -8.80 7.43
N ARG A 52 10.92 -8.03 6.76
CA ARG A 52 9.48 -8.02 7.05
C ARG A 52 8.87 -9.33 6.56
N LEU A 53 8.50 -10.17 7.52
CA LEU A 53 8.09 -11.56 7.26
C LEU A 53 6.83 -11.93 8.05
N GLY A 54 5.96 -12.70 7.41
CA GLY A 54 4.79 -13.30 8.05
C GLY A 54 3.51 -12.47 7.84
N ARG A 55 2.48 -12.78 8.63
CA ARG A 55 1.20 -12.07 8.56
C ARG A 55 1.36 -10.71 9.23
N ARG A 56 0.99 -9.63 8.54
CA ARG A 56 1.01 -8.26 9.08
C ARG A 56 -0.26 -7.53 8.70
N MET A 57 -0.60 -6.55 9.52
CA MET A 57 -1.79 -5.74 9.33
C MET A 57 -1.46 -4.51 8.47
N THR A 58 -2.28 -4.29 7.45
CA THR A 58 -2.31 -3.08 6.65
C THR A 58 -3.63 -2.35 6.89
N VAL A 59 -3.57 -1.06 7.18
CA VAL A 59 -4.75 -0.20 7.36
C VAL A 59 -4.94 0.66 6.11
N PHE A 60 -6.18 0.72 5.61
CA PHE A 60 -6.52 1.61 4.50
C PHE A 60 -6.57 3.07 4.96
N LEU A 61 -6.07 3.97 4.10
CA LEU A 61 -6.00 5.40 4.38
C LEU A 61 -7.19 6.18 3.81
N THR A 62 -7.95 5.60 2.90
CA THR A 62 -9.14 6.21 2.27
C THR A 62 -10.25 5.19 2.04
N ASP A 63 -11.49 5.66 2.09
CA ASP A 63 -12.69 4.89 1.78
C ASP A 63 -13.00 4.81 0.27
N GLU A 64 -12.33 5.64 -0.52
CA GLU A 64 -12.53 5.74 -1.98
C GLU A 64 -11.75 4.67 -2.77
N SER A 65 -10.81 3.97 -2.12
CA SER A 65 -10.00 2.93 -2.75
C SER A 65 -10.85 1.79 -3.33
N LYS A 66 -10.57 1.44 -4.59
CA LYS A 66 -11.17 0.27 -5.25
C LYS A 66 -10.80 -1.01 -4.49
N LEU A 67 -9.53 -1.12 -4.08
CA LEU A 67 -9.02 -2.26 -3.33
C LEU A 67 -9.73 -2.41 -1.98
N ARG A 68 -9.94 -1.32 -1.24
CA ARG A 68 -10.69 -1.34 0.02
C ARG A 68 -12.11 -1.85 -0.19
N ARG A 69 -12.80 -1.38 -1.23
CA ARG A 69 -14.15 -1.83 -1.58
C ARG A 69 -14.18 -3.32 -1.94
N LEU A 70 -13.19 -3.81 -2.69
CA LEU A 70 -13.05 -5.24 -3.02
C LEU A 70 -12.80 -6.10 -1.78
N TYR A 71 -12.00 -5.64 -0.82
CA TYR A 71 -11.81 -6.33 0.46
C TYR A 71 -13.03 -6.24 1.39
N GLY A 72 -13.82 -5.17 1.28
CA GLY A 72 -14.95 -4.89 2.17
C GLY A 72 -14.54 -4.60 3.62
N LYS A 73 -13.28 -4.20 3.87
CA LYS A 73 -12.70 -4.01 5.21
C LYS A 73 -11.81 -2.76 5.25
N GLY A 74 -11.77 -2.08 6.39
CA GLY A 74 -10.86 -0.93 6.63
C GLY A 74 -9.42 -1.31 6.98
N ALA A 75 -9.18 -2.59 7.29
CA ALA A 75 -7.85 -3.15 7.49
C ALA A 75 -7.82 -4.62 7.05
N VAL A 76 -6.65 -5.09 6.62
CA VAL A 76 -6.43 -6.46 6.15
C VAL A 76 -5.17 -7.03 6.77
N GLU A 77 -5.11 -8.36 6.86
CA GLU A 77 -3.95 -9.06 7.39
C GLU A 77 -3.42 -10.02 6.32
N GLU A 78 -2.29 -9.64 5.72
CA GLU A 78 -1.71 -10.31 4.55
C GLU A 78 -0.28 -10.77 4.84
N ARG A 79 0.25 -11.67 3.99
CA ARG A 79 1.60 -12.22 4.18
C ARG A 79 2.65 -11.41 3.45
N HIS A 80 3.69 -11.00 4.17
CA HIS A 80 4.83 -10.28 3.64
C HIS A 80 6.09 -11.16 3.63
N ARG A 81 6.95 -10.90 2.65
CA ARG A 81 8.31 -11.46 2.55
C ARG A 81 9.19 -10.52 1.74
N HIS A 82 9.55 -9.39 2.33
CA HIS A 82 10.38 -8.39 1.67
C HIS A 82 11.24 -7.63 2.69
N ARG A 83 12.05 -6.70 2.20
CA ARG A 83 13.02 -5.94 3.00
C ARG A 83 13.01 -4.45 2.67
N TYR A 84 12.84 -4.13 1.39
CA TYR A 84 12.87 -2.77 0.90
C TYR A 84 11.47 -2.15 0.83
N GLU A 85 11.41 -0.86 1.13
CA GLU A 85 10.19 -0.06 1.19
C GLU A 85 10.31 1.16 0.30
N VAL A 86 9.17 1.70 -0.13
CA VAL A 86 9.17 3.01 -0.78
C VAL A 86 9.55 4.07 0.26
N ASN A 87 10.50 4.94 -0.09
CA ASN A 87 11.00 6.00 0.77
C ASN A 87 9.85 6.93 1.19
N PRO A 88 9.51 7.05 2.49
CA PRO A 88 8.41 7.91 2.92
C PRO A 88 8.57 9.38 2.49
N LYS A 89 9.79 9.85 2.25
CA LYS A 89 10.06 11.22 1.77
C LYS A 89 9.54 11.48 0.35
N ILE A 90 9.46 10.46 -0.51
CA ILE A 90 8.98 10.62 -1.89
C ILE A 90 7.49 10.35 -2.05
N VAL A 91 6.88 9.62 -1.10
CA VAL A 91 5.46 9.24 -1.13
C VAL A 91 4.52 10.44 -1.35
N PRO A 92 4.66 11.59 -0.67
CA PRO A 92 3.84 12.77 -0.97
C PRO A 92 3.94 13.26 -2.41
N VAL A 93 5.15 13.25 -2.98
CA VAL A 93 5.40 13.71 -4.36
C VAL A 93 4.70 12.80 -5.35
N LEU A 94 4.87 11.48 -5.20
CA LEU A 94 4.23 10.49 -6.07
C LEU A 94 2.70 10.54 -5.96
N SER A 95 2.18 10.71 -4.74
CA SER A 95 0.74 10.77 -4.49
C SER A 95 0.08 11.97 -5.15
N ARG A 96 0.68 13.17 -5.01
CA ARG A 96 0.16 14.39 -5.66
C ARG A 96 0.25 14.33 -7.18
N ALA A 97 1.21 13.58 -7.72
CA ALA A 97 1.33 13.36 -9.15
C ALA A 97 0.30 12.36 -9.72
N GLY A 98 -0.32 11.54 -8.86
CA GLY A 98 -1.42 10.63 -9.22
C GLY A 98 -1.19 9.16 -8.85
N LEU A 99 -0.05 8.80 -8.24
CA LEU A 99 0.19 7.46 -7.70
C LEU A 99 -0.16 7.42 -6.20
N LEU A 100 -1.42 7.19 -5.89
CA LEU A 100 -1.99 7.28 -4.56
C LEU A 100 -1.55 6.11 -3.68
N PHE A 101 -0.96 6.41 -2.53
CA PHE A 101 -0.66 5.41 -1.51
C PHE A 101 -1.86 5.26 -0.57
N ILE A 102 -2.54 4.13 -0.67
CA ILE A 102 -3.88 3.92 -0.09
C ILE A 102 -3.87 3.02 1.15
N GLY A 103 -2.73 2.41 1.48
CA GLY A 103 -2.62 1.47 2.60
C GLY A 103 -1.26 1.55 3.27
N MET A 104 -1.27 1.49 4.60
CA MET A 104 -0.09 1.61 5.45
C MET A 104 0.03 0.41 6.38
N GLY A 105 1.23 -0.17 6.45
CA GLY A 105 1.57 -1.24 7.37
C GLY A 105 1.62 -0.76 8.82
N VAL A 106 1.15 -1.62 9.72
CA VAL A 106 1.27 -1.45 11.17
C VAL A 106 2.35 -2.41 11.66
N ASP A 107 3.38 -1.88 12.30
CA ASP A 107 4.35 -2.74 13.00
C ASP A 107 3.71 -3.28 14.27
N GLU A 108 4.00 -4.51 14.68
CA GLU A 108 3.48 -5.01 15.95
C GLU A 108 4.13 -4.23 17.11
N THR A 109 3.32 -3.72 18.04
CA THR A 109 3.86 -3.21 19.31
C THR A 109 4.27 -4.41 20.16
N THR A 110 5.53 -4.84 20.08
CA THR A 110 6.05 -5.78 21.07
C THR A 110 6.17 -5.06 22.41
N THR A 111 5.14 -5.17 23.25
CA THR A 111 5.29 -5.16 24.72
C THR A 111 4.17 -5.99 25.35
N MET A 112 4.36 -7.30 25.39
CA MET A 112 4.39 -7.97 26.69
C MET A 112 5.87 -8.02 27.05
N ILE A 113 6.23 -7.42 28.20
CA ILE A 113 7.57 -7.33 28.82
C ILE A 113 8.33 -6.02 28.53
N GLU A 114 8.54 -5.30 29.64
CA GLU A 114 9.43 -4.16 29.92
C GLU A 114 9.04 -2.75 29.45
N ALA A 115 8.42 -2.05 30.40
CA ALA A 115 8.25 -0.61 30.44
C ALA A 115 9.58 0.08 30.81
N ASP A 116 10.45 0.38 29.85
CA ASP A 116 11.28 1.59 29.92
C ASP A 116 11.97 1.89 28.58
N ARG A 117 11.36 2.80 27.80
CA ARG A 117 11.90 3.67 26.73
C ARG A 117 10.78 3.95 25.73
N ARG A 118 10.36 5.21 25.69
CA ARG A 118 9.23 5.75 24.93
C ARG A 118 9.34 5.40 23.44
N THR A 119 8.72 4.29 23.03
CA THR A 119 8.39 4.01 21.64
C THR A 119 7.00 4.60 21.36
N GLU A 120 6.90 5.49 20.37
CA GLU A 120 5.60 5.89 19.84
C GLU A 120 4.96 4.65 19.20
N SER A 121 3.99 4.05 19.91
CA SER A 121 3.42 2.76 19.55
C SER A 121 2.63 2.83 18.24
N SER A 122 2.48 1.69 17.59
CA SER A 122 1.73 1.51 16.35
C SER A 122 0.25 1.94 16.48
N ALA A 123 -0.27 2.02 17.70
CA ALA A 123 -1.59 2.59 17.99
C ALA A 123 -1.70 4.08 17.60
N ALA A 124 -0.63 4.87 17.76
CA ALA A 124 -0.61 6.26 17.33
C ALA A 124 -0.71 6.38 15.80
N LEU A 125 -0.01 5.51 15.07
CA LEU A 125 -0.10 5.42 13.61
C LEU A 125 -1.50 5.06 13.13
N VAL A 126 -2.12 4.06 13.74
CA VAL A 126 -3.49 3.66 13.42
C VAL A 126 -4.47 4.80 13.72
N LYS A 127 -4.28 5.52 14.84
CA LYS A 127 -5.09 6.69 15.16
C LYS A 127 -4.94 7.80 14.12
N MET A 128 -3.73 8.04 13.60
CA MET A 128 -3.49 9.00 12.52
C MET A 128 -4.15 8.56 11.21
N ALA A 129 -3.99 7.28 10.84
CA ALA A 129 -4.62 6.69 9.66
C ALA A 129 -6.16 6.79 9.70
N ASN A 130 -6.75 6.63 10.88
CA ASN A 130 -8.20 6.70 11.10
C ASN A 130 -8.70 8.09 11.53
N SER A 131 -7.82 9.09 11.67
CA SER A 131 -8.25 10.42 12.11
C SER A 131 -9.13 11.07 11.04
N ALA A 132 -10.22 11.71 11.50
CA ALA A 132 -11.11 12.46 10.62
C ALA A 132 -10.35 13.60 9.96
N ASP A 133 -10.68 13.87 8.70
CA ASP A 133 -10.03 14.90 7.92
C ASP A 133 -10.52 16.28 8.36
N ASN A 134 -9.59 17.21 8.56
CA ASN A 134 -9.84 18.56 9.10
C ASN A 134 -10.55 19.47 8.08
N GLY A 135 -11.70 19.05 7.55
CA GLY A 135 -12.49 19.79 6.56
C GLY A 135 -12.20 19.47 5.09
N PHE A 136 -11.30 18.53 4.80
CA PHE A 136 -11.03 18.04 3.45
C PHE A 136 -11.86 16.79 3.14
N ALA A 137 -12.15 16.54 1.86
CA ALA A 137 -12.88 15.35 1.40
C ALA A 137 -12.15 14.67 0.23
N GLY A 138 -12.41 13.38 0.06
CA GLY A 138 -11.87 12.55 -1.02
C GLY A 138 -10.35 12.54 -1.13
N GLU A 139 -9.82 12.77 -2.33
CA GLU A 139 -8.38 12.74 -2.62
C GLU A 139 -7.58 13.73 -1.76
N GLU A 140 -8.08 14.95 -1.52
CA GLU A 140 -7.37 15.96 -0.71
C GLU A 140 -7.19 15.51 0.74
N ALA A 141 -8.20 14.83 1.29
CA ALA A 141 -8.16 14.23 2.60
C ALA A 141 -7.07 13.13 2.70
N LEU A 142 -6.99 12.28 1.67
CA LEU A 142 -5.95 11.26 1.57
C LEU A 142 -4.55 11.89 1.51
N LEU A 143 -4.36 12.91 0.66
CA LEU A 143 -3.07 13.59 0.52
C LEU A 143 -2.63 14.25 1.83
N ALA A 144 -3.54 14.94 2.53
CA ALA A 144 -3.26 15.54 3.84
C ALA A 144 -2.92 14.49 4.92
N LYS A 145 -3.50 13.28 4.83
CA LYS A 145 -3.16 12.16 5.71
C LYS A 145 -1.78 11.59 5.41
N ILE A 146 -1.45 11.42 4.13
CA ILE A 146 -0.13 11.00 3.66
C ILE A 146 0.95 11.98 4.13
N ASP A 147 0.74 13.28 3.97
CA ASP A 147 1.67 14.31 4.42
C ASP A 147 1.96 14.19 5.92
N ARG A 148 0.92 14.13 6.76
CA ARG A 148 1.06 13.97 8.22
C ARG A 148 1.83 12.70 8.61
N LEU A 149 1.57 11.58 7.93
CA LEU A 149 2.26 10.31 8.18
C LEU A 149 3.73 10.40 7.79
N CYS A 150 4.03 10.91 6.59
CA CYS A 150 5.38 11.00 6.06
C CYS A 150 6.24 12.05 6.77
N GLU A 151 5.67 13.18 7.21
CA GLU A 151 6.35 14.21 8.00
C GLU A 151 6.81 13.68 9.37
N ARG A 152 6.00 12.83 10.00
CA ARG A 152 6.38 12.15 11.25
C ARG A 152 7.63 11.27 11.04
N GLY A 153 7.73 10.66 9.86
CA GLY A 153 8.81 9.75 9.50
C GLY A 153 8.86 8.50 10.37
N GLY A 154 10.05 7.94 10.49
CA GLY A 154 10.34 6.72 11.25
C GLY A 154 11.25 5.79 10.46
N ASP A 155 12.31 5.31 11.12
CA ASP A 155 13.34 4.45 10.53
C ASP A 155 13.10 2.96 10.81
N GLY A 156 12.08 2.62 11.60
CA GLY A 156 11.81 1.25 12.04
C GLY A 156 12.83 0.73 13.07
N VAL A 157 13.71 1.61 13.58
CA VAL A 157 14.77 1.30 14.56
C VAL A 157 14.52 2.09 15.84
N THR A 158 14.52 3.41 15.73
CA THR A 158 14.35 4.36 16.83
C THR A 158 12.91 4.80 16.96
N LYS A 159 12.19 4.86 15.83
CA LYS A 159 10.78 5.18 15.74
C LYS A 159 10.08 4.21 14.79
N THR A 160 8.85 3.83 15.14
CA THR A 160 7.99 2.99 14.30
C THR A 160 7.94 3.53 12.88
N ALA A 161 8.31 2.70 11.90
CA ALA A 161 8.45 3.14 10.52
C ALA A 161 7.08 3.36 9.86
N VAL A 162 7.03 4.26 8.89
CA VAL A 162 5.87 4.43 8.01
C VAL A 162 6.13 3.63 6.75
N ARG A 163 5.44 2.48 6.63
CA ARG A 163 5.56 1.59 5.48
C ARG A 163 4.29 1.70 4.66
N MET A 164 4.40 2.21 3.45
CA MET A 164 3.25 2.20 2.54
C MET A 164 3.23 0.88 1.78
N GLU A 165 2.10 0.18 1.83
CA GLU A 165 2.01 -1.22 1.39
C GLU A 165 1.09 -1.42 0.19
N MET A 166 0.27 -0.41 -0.14
CA MET A 166 -0.69 -0.47 -1.25
C MET A 166 -0.71 0.85 -2.03
N ILE A 167 -0.72 0.75 -3.35
CA ILE A 167 -0.85 1.88 -4.28
C ILE A 167 -2.02 1.66 -5.25
N GLU A 168 -2.68 2.76 -5.61
CA GLU A 168 -3.63 2.88 -6.71
C GLU A 168 -3.23 4.05 -7.62
N MET A 169 -3.34 3.90 -8.94
CA MET A 169 -3.13 5.03 -9.85
C MET A 169 -4.45 5.73 -10.16
N LYS A 170 -4.43 7.06 -10.03
CA LYS A 170 -5.54 7.93 -10.42
C LYS A 170 -5.83 7.80 -11.92
N ASP A 171 -7.11 7.94 -12.28
CA ASP A 171 -7.61 7.92 -13.66
C ASP A 171 -7.30 6.63 -14.46
N HIS A 172 -6.90 5.55 -13.78
CA HIS A 172 -6.70 4.24 -14.40
C HIS A 172 -7.82 3.26 -13.99
N PRO A 173 -8.36 2.45 -14.93
CA PRO A 173 -9.46 1.53 -14.63
C PRO A 173 -9.09 0.56 -13.51
N TYR A 174 -7.88 -0.01 -13.56
CA TYR A 174 -7.34 -0.82 -12.46
C TYR A 174 -5.82 -0.87 -12.52
N PHE A 175 -5.17 -0.07 -11.68
CA PHE A 175 -3.72 -0.14 -11.45
C PHE A 175 -3.52 -0.24 -9.96
N VAL A 176 -3.21 -1.45 -9.50
CA VAL A 176 -3.01 -1.76 -8.08
C VAL A 176 -1.62 -2.35 -7.90
N GLY A 177 -0.88 -1.84 -6.93
CA GLY A 177 0.38 -2.42 -6.51
C GLY A 177 0.35 -2.71 -5.01
N VAL A 178 0.76 -3.91 -4.62
CA VAL A 178 0.83 -4.32 -3.21
C VAL A 178 2.24 -4.78 -2.85
N GLN A 179 2.62 -4.62 -1.58
CA GLN A 179 3.87 -5.13 -1.00
C GLN A 179 3.73 -6.56 -0.46
N TYR A 180 2.53 -6.94 -0.01
CA TYR A 180 2.25 -8.31 0.43
C TYR A 180 2.06 -9.27 -0.76
N HIS A 181 1.95 -10.54 -0.44
CA HIS A 181 1.76 -11.66 -1.36
C HIS A 181 0.29 -12.10 -1.37
N PRO A 182 -0.54 -11.56 -2.30
CA PRO A 182 -1.97 -11.86 -2.36
C PRO A 182 -2.28 -13.30 -2.75
N GLU A 183 -1.28 -14.08 -3.20
CA GLU A 183 -1.45 -15.46 -3.63
C GLU A 183 -1.70 -16.40 -2.46
N TYR A 184 -1.06 -16.15 -1.32
CA TYR A 184 -1.03 -17.12 -0.21
C TYR A 184 -2.35 -17.29 0.52
N LEU A 185 -3.20 -16.26 0.55
CA LEU A 185 -4.50 -16.29 1.24
C LEU A 185 -5.67 -16.52 0.26
N SER A 186 -5.39 -16.75 -1.02
CA SER A 186 -6.41 -17.01 -2.04
C SER A 186 -6.94 -18.45 -1.94
N HIS A 187 -8.26 -18.63 -1.98
CA HIS A 187 -8.91 -19.94 -1.99
C HIS A 187 -9.98 -20.02 -3.09
N PRO A 188 -10.37 -21.23 -3.56
CA PRO A 188 -11.36 -21.38 -4.63
C PRO A 188 -12.72 -20.71 -4.36
N HIS A 189 -13.15 -20.69 -3.09
CA HIS A 189 -14.42 -20.05 -2.68
C HIS A 189 -14.28 -18.57 -2.33
N THR A 190 -13.06 -18.11 -2.08
CA THR A 190 -12.73 -16.74 -1.68
C THR A 190 -11.44 -16.33 -2.39
N PRO A 191 -11.53 -15.94 -3.67
CA PRO A 191 -10.36 -15.52 -4.44
C PRO A 191 -9.78 -14.23 -3.86
N SER A 192 -8.48 -14.04 -4.04
CA SER A 192 -7.79 -12.84 -3.56
C SER A 192 -8.36 -11.56 -4.21
N PRO A 193 -8.75 -10.54 -3.43
CA PRO A 193 -9.36 -9.31 -3.95
C PRO A 193 -8.54 -8.56 -5.01
N PRO A 194 -7.19 -8.43 -4.91
CA PRO A 194 -6.37 -7.88 -5.99
C PRO A 194 -6.54 -8.61 -7.34
N PHE A 195 -6.61 -9.94 -7.33
CA PHE A 195 -6.76 -10.71 -8.57
C PHE A 195 -8.18 -10.65 -9.10
N LEU A 196 -9.17 -10.68 -8.21
CA LEU A 196 -10.57 -10.56 -8.60
C LEU A 196 -10.84 -9.18 -9.24
N GLY A 197 -10.30 -8.11 -8.65
CA GLY A 197 -10.37 -6.77 -9.21
C GLY A 197 -9.74 -6.66 -10.60
N LEU A 198 -8.59 -7.30 -10.81
CA LEU A 198 -7.93 -7.36 -12.11
C LEU A 198 -8.82 -8.04 -13.17
N LEU A 199 -9.45 -9.17 -12.83
CA LEU A 199 -10.34 -9.89 -13.74
C LEU A 199 -11.58 -9.07 -14.08
N PHE A 200 -12.21 -8.45 -13.08
CA PHE A 200 -13.36 -7.58 -13.32
C PHE A 200 -13.00 -6.34 -14.13
N ALA A 201 -11.80 -5.79 -13.96
CA ALA A 201 -11.34 -4.69 -14.80
C ALA A 201 -11.14 -5.14 -16.25
N ALA A 202 -10.55 -6.32 -16.45
CA ALA A 202 -10.33 -6.89 -17.78
C ALA A 202 -11.65 -7.24 -18.50
N SER A 203 -12.70 -7.60 -17.75
CA SER A 203 -14.03 -7.87 -18.31
C SER A 203 -14.94 -6.64 -18.41
N GLY A 204 -14.49 -5.45 -17.99
CA GLY A 204 -15.31 -4.23 -17.96
C GLY A 204 -16.40 -4.21 -16.87
N GLN A 205 -16.37 -5.17 -15.94
CA GLN A 205 -17.40 -5.37 -14.92
C GLN A 205 -17.07 -4.75 -13.56
N LEU A 206 -15.87 -4.17 -13.39
CA LEU A 206 -15.39 -3.69 -12.10
C LEU A 206 -16.35 -2.68 -11.46
N GLU A 207 -16.78 -1.65 -12.20
CA GLU A 207 -17.66 -0.61 -11.65
C GLU A 207 -19.04 -1.16 -11.25
N ALA A 208 -19.57 -2.12 -12.01
CA ALA A 208 -20.81 -2.80 -11.65
C ALA A 208 -20.64 -3.59 -10.34
N HIS A 209 -19.54 -4.35 -10.22
CA HIS A 209 -19.21 -5.13 -9.03
C HIS A 209 -19.02 -4.25 -7.79
N LEU A 210 -18.29 -3.15 -7.91
CA LEU A 210 -18.08 -2.18 -6.82
C LEU A 210 -19.38 -1.52 -6.35
N HIS A 211 -20.39 -1.42 -7.21
CA HIS A 211 -21.74 -0.95 -6.86
C HIS A 211 -22.70 -2.08 -6.43
N GLY A 212 -22.18 -3.27 -6.14
CA GLY A 212 -22.96 -4.40 -5.62
C GLY A 212 -23.74 -5.18 -6.69
N LYS A 213 -23.47 -4.95 -7.97
CA LYS A 213 -24.02 -5.76 -9.06
C LYS A 213 -23.01 -6.82 -9.48
N ASN A 214 -23.39 -8.09 -9.42
CA ASN A 214 -22.60 -9.17 -9.99
C ASN A 214 -23.18 -9.52 -11.37
N PRO A 215 -22.68 -8.91 -12.46
CA PRO A 215 -23.12 -9.25 -13.80
C PRO A 215 -22.90 -10.74 -14.06
N THR A 216 -23.98 -11.40 -14.49
CA THR A 216 -23.97 -12.82 -14.82
C THR A 216 -23.26 -13.04 -16.17
N PRO A 217 -22.79 -14.26 -16.47
CA PRO A 217 -22.29 -14.57 -17.80
C PRO A 217 -23.29 -14.25 -18.92
N MET A 218 -24.60 -14.30 -18.64
CA MET A 218 -25.64 -13.94 -19.59
C MET A 218 -25.71 -12.44 -19.85
N ASP A 219 -25.48 -11.60 -18.83
CA ASP A 219 -25.45 -10.15 -18.99
C ASP A 219 -24.30 -9.72 -19.91
N LEU A 220 -23.13 -10.38 -19.79
CA LEU A 220 -21.98 -10.14 -20.68
C LEU A 220 -22.26 -10.50 -22.14
N LEU A 221 -22.87 -11.67 -22.37
CA LEU A 221 -23.19 -12.16 -23.72
C LEU A 221 -24.24 -11.27 -24.40
N ALA A 222 -25.18 -10.72 -23.64
CA ALA A 222 -26.20 -9.82 -24.16
C ALA A 222 -25.63 -8.46 -24.59
N GLU A 223 -24.62 -7.94 -23.89
CA GLU A 223 -24.01 -6.64 -24.23
C GLU A 223 -23.08 -6.72 -25.45
N HIS A 224 -22.43 -7.86 -25.70
CA HIS A 224 -21.38 -7.95 -26.74
C HIS A 224 -21.86 -8.49 -28.10
N GLY A 225 -23.05 -9.08 -28.19
CA GLY A 225 -23.63 -9.58 -29.45
C GLY A 225 -22.79 -10.64 -30.18
N PRO A 226 -23.35 -11.36 -31.16
CA PRO A 226 -22.65 -12.44 -31.87
C PRO A 226 -21.72 -11.91 -32.98
N HIS A 227 -20.82 -10.97 -32.67
CA HIS A 227 -19.89 -10.39 -33.66
C HIS A 227 -18.42 -10.82 -33.49
N LEU A 228 -18.17 -11.91 -32.78
CA LEU A 228 -16.90 -12.63 -32.84
C LEU A 228 -17.12 -13.96 -33.55
N ALA A 229 -17.05 -13.91 -34.88
CA ALA A 229 -16.86 -15.06 -35.77
C ALA A 229 -15.69 -14.75 -36.70
#